data_AF-A0A9D6RTC4-F1
#
_entry.id   AF-A0A9D6RTC4-F1
#
_cell.length_a   1.000
_cell.length_b   1.000
_cell.length_c   1.000
_cell.angle_alpha   90.00
_cell.angle_beta   90.00
_cell.angle_gamma   90.00
#
_symmetry.space_group_name_H-M   'P 1'
#
loop_
_entity.id
_entity.type
_entity.pdbx_description
1 polymer ?
#
loop_
_entity_poly.entity_id
_entity_poly.type
_entity_poly.pdbx_seq_one_letter_code
_entity_poly.pdbx_strand_id
1 'polypeptide(L)'
;MHIVAPFSASRTLTTAPPARSASAAEAPRDSFRPAEGQEPPPPPPLPPTFQHNYYAQDSLAEQLLTAEAPRDGVQPGPTNARLQVVDNSTQEHAGFDQQGNMVYPPSDPRFTQVQAFIAADRADKFFHQHLGRQTEWAFGAPQIQIKPDDGDMLNAYYARMEGSVNFFHHPNPAMNKTVSSGQSAEVVYHELGHALLDSLRPDWLSSFSDATGGMHEGFGDILSILVGLNDPRNLDKIIAETGGDLKKQNSIGRLAEELGRSIWDERGRQRPHHDYLRNAVNSLQNADPETLPWNPPEEDKLGREPHNYSRVISAAVYDVLASLNDQFQAQGFGVRESIEKARDVTAGLVMRGLEFSPTGDLPSYGHFLAGMLQADATDHGGKFTDTVRNKFAARNIHPPAPEQPPQQPPKQGEPIRISEYAKSPLGARLFLESYREPLGIGQLPLEFRTSHSNDRGETFLVFDYTKDVPVKLEGEGVQEAVVKAKGGLVLGFAKDKALFFSNLNEVTPDKEQQIRSAVEAQQKAGRVSHGSIFQSEPGRESLFKSQHVPFASYVAMENGQVVLKKSPIID
;
A
#
# COMPACT_ATOMS: atom_id res chain seq x y z
N MET A 1 0.68 19.07 24.16
CA MET A 1 0.15 19.98 25.20
C MET A 1 -1.32 19.60 25.34
N HIS A 2 -1.71 18.97 26.45
CA HIS A 2 -2.96 18.21 26.60
C HIS A 2 -3.93 18.89 27.56
N ILE A 3 -5.23 18.83 27.26
CA ILE A 3 -6.32 18.99 28.24
C ILE A 3 -7.34 17.86 28.00
N VAL A 4 -7.68 17.16 29.07
CA VAL A 4 -8.59 16.00 29.16
C VAL A 4 -9.87 16.43 29.86
N ALA A 5 -11.02 15.90 29.45
CA ALA A 5 -12.24 15.87 30.26
C ALA A 5 -12.95 14.50 30.10
N PRO A 6 -13.38 13.83 31.18
CA PRO A 6 -13.90 12.46 31.11
C PRO A 6 -15.43 12.42 31.14
N PHE A 7 -16.03 11.41 30.49
CA PHE A 7 -17.39 10.98 30.81
C PHE A 7 -17.49 9.44 30.81
N SER A 8 -17.99 8.92 31.94
CA SER A 8 -18.34 7.51 32.19
C SER A 8 -19.84 7.31 32.01
N ALA A 9 -20.25 6.13 31.52
CA ALA A 9 -21.50 5.49 31.93
C ALA A 9 -21.48 3.98 31.59
N SER A 10 -21.33 3.14 32.61
CA SER A 10 -21.66 1.71 32.55
C SER A 10 -23.17 1.50 32.69
N ARG A 11 -23.75 0.60 31.89
CA ARG A 11 -25.07 0.01 32.16
C ARG A 11 -25.00 -1.51 32.21
N THR A 12 -25.58 -2.03 33.27
CA THR A 12 -25.68 -3.43 33.68
C THR A 12 -26.78 -4.16 32.92
N LEU A 13 -26.48 -5.38 32.49
CA LEU A 13 -27.40 -6.36 31.90
C LEU A 13 -28.20 -7.08 33.00
N THR A 14 -29.51 -7.20 32.82
CA THR A 14 -30.40 -8.01 33.68
C THR A 14 -30.92 -9.21 32.89
N THR A 15 -30.82 -10.39 33.50
CA THR A 15 -31.19 -11.70 32.95
C THR A 15 -32.66 -12.03 33.24
N ALA A 16 -33.32 -12.76 32.33
CA ALA A 16 -34.65 -13.34 32.52
C ALA A 16 -34.64 -14.86 32.23
N PRO A 17 -35.49 -15.68 32.90
CA PRO A 17 -35.32 -17.14 32.98
C PRO A 17 -36.14 -17.95 31.94
N PRO A 18 -35.91 -19.27 31.79
CA PRO A 18 -36.36 -20.05 30.64
C PRO A 18 -37.78 -20.61 30.80
N ALA A 19 -38.52 -20.68 29.69
CA ALA A 19 -39.84 -21.31 29.61
C ALA A 19 -39.78 -22.71 28.97
N ARG A 20 -40.63 -23.60 29.49
CA ARG A 20 -40.65 -25.05 29.34
C ARG A 20 -41.21 -25.55 28.00
N SER A 21 -40.73 -26.73 27.62
CA SER A 21 -41.22 -27.63 26.58
C SER A 21 -42.62 -28.20 26.87
N ALA A 22 -43.46 -28.33 25.84
CA ALA A 22 -44.56 -29.30 25.79
C ALA A 22 -44.85 -29.72 24.34
N SER A 23 -44.84 -31.03 24.09
CA SER A 23 -45.26 -31.67 22.84
C SER A 23 -46.77 -31.82 22.78
N ALA A 24 -47.38 -31.72 21.59
CA ALA A 24 -48.67 -32.36 21.32
C ALA A 24 -48.88 -32.63 19.81
N ALA A 25 -49.00 -33.93 19.51
CA ALA A 25 -49.92 -34.61 18.59
C ALA A 25 -50.05 -34.21 17.11
N GLU A 26 -49.69 -35.16 16.24
CA GLU A 26 -50.10 -35.29 14.83
C GLU A 26 -51.58 -35.69 14.68
N ALA A 27 -52.24 -35.13 13.65
CA ALA A 27 -53.51 -35.60 13.06
C ALA A 27 -53.57 -35.15 11.57
N PRO A 28 -54.42 -35.75 10.70
CA PRO A 28 -54.03 -36.43 9.48
C PRO A 28 -53.92 -35.53 8.23
N ARG A 29 -53.10 -35.99 7.29
CA ARG A 29 -52.86 -35.39 5.97
C ARG A 29 -54.10 -35.57 5.07
N ASP A 30 -54.76 -34.47 4.77
CA ASP A 30 -55.77 -34.40 3.71
C ASP A 30 -55.10 -33.93 2.42
N SER A 31 -55.14 -34.77 1.38
CA SER A 31 -54.46 -34.56 0.11
C SER A 31 -55.24 -33.61 -0.79
N PHE A 32 -55.06 -32.31 -0.61
CA PHE A 32 -55.30 -31.34 -1.68
C PHE A 32 -54.07 -31.32 -2.59
N ARG A 33 -54.19 -31.83 -3.82
CA ARG A 33 -53.25 -31.50 -4.90
C ARG A 33 -53.51 -30.04 -5.29
N PRO A 34 -52.59 -29.10 -5.09
CA PRO A 34 -52.67 -27.83 -5.80
C PRO A 34 -52.45 -28.13 -7.28
N ALA A 35 -53.22 -27.47 -8.15
CA ALA A 35 -52.94 -27.46 -9.58
C ALA A 35 -51.45 -27.12 -9.80
N GLU A 36 -50.80 -27.81 -10.74
CA GLU A 36 -49.46 -27.49 -11.21
C GLU A 36 -49.43 -26.03 -11.68
N GLY A 37 -49.11 -25.12 -10.76
CA GLY A 37 -48.74 -23.76 -11.11
C GLY A 37 -47.43 -23.87 -11.86
N GLN A 38 -47.43 -23.43 -13.12
CA GLN A 38 -46.19 -23.17 -13.85
C GLN A 38 -45.28 -22.37 -12.92
N GLU A 39 -44.10 -22.92 -12.60
CA GLU A 39 -43.09 -22.14 -11.89
C GLU A 39 -42.91 -20.82 -12.66
N PRO A 40 -42.98 -19.67 -11.96
CA PRO A 40 -42.74 -18.39 -12.62
C PRO A 40 -41.40 -18.48 -13.34
N PRO A 41 -41.29 -17.97 -14.58
CA PRO A 41 -40.05 -18.03 -15.32
C PRO A 41 -38.92 -17.45 -14.45
N PRO A 42 -37.72 -18.04 -14.46
CA PRO A 42 -36.61 -17.55 -13.66
C PRO A 42 -36.42 -16.05 -13.97
N PRO A 43 -36.13 -15.24 -12.95
CA PRO A 43 -35.90 -13.82 -13.17
C PRO A 43 -34.80 -13.65 -14.22
N PRO A 44 -34.90 -12.62 -15.08
CA PRO A 44 -33.88 -12.37 -16.08
C PRO A 44 -32.50 -12.27 -15.43
N PRO A 45 -31.44 -12.78 -16.08
CA PRO A 45 -30.09 -12.70 -15.54
C PRO A 45 -29.73 -11.23 -15.30
N LEU A 46 -29.10 -10.96 -14.16
CA LEU A 46 -28.64 -9.62 -13.83
C LEU A 46 -27.62 -9.13 -14.88
N PRO A 47 -27.59 -7.82 -15.17
CA PRO A 47 -26.60 -7.27 -16.10
C PRO A 47 -25.16 -7.53 -15.62
N PRO A 48 -24.18 -7.65 -16.55
CA PRO A 48 -22.78 -7.92 -16.21
C PRO A 48 -22.11 -6.77 -15.45
N THR A 49 -22.73 -5.59 -15.44
CA THR A 49 -22.31 -4.41 -14.69
C THR A 49 -23.43 -3.95 -13.74
N PHE A 50 -23.09 -3.03 -12.85
CA PHE A 50 -24.03 -2.31 -12.00
C PHE A 50 -23.65 -0.82 -11.90
N GLN A 51 -24.66 0.03 -11.72
CA GLN A 51 -24.44 1.45 -11.49
C GLN A 51 -24.10 1.70 -10.01
N HIS A 52 -23.24 2.67 -9.77
CA HIS A 52 -22.92 3.20 -8.46
C HIS A 52 -22.63 4.69 -8.55
N ASN A 53 -22.87 5.41 -7.45
CA ASN A 53 -22.41 6.79 -7.33
C ASN A 53 -20.98 6.80 -6.78
N TYR A 54 -20.17 7.75 -7.21
CA TYR A 54 -18.78 7.87 -6.75
C TYR A 54 -18.22 9.29 -6.89
N TYR A 55 -17.15 9.57 -6.14
CA TYR A 55 -16.21 10.67 -6.39
C TYR A 55 -14.97 10.11 -7.08
N ALA A 56 -14.47 10.73 -8.16
CA ALA A 56 -13.39 10.17 -8.97
C ALA A 56 -11.99 10.48 -8.41
N GLN A 57 -11.84 11.56 -7.65
CA GLN A 57 -10.63 11.88 -6.89
C GLN A 57 -10.97 12.20 -5.43
N ASP A 58 -11.52 13.38 -5.18
CA ASP A 58 -11.78 13.96 -3.85
C ASP A 58 -13.07 14.79 -3.88
N SER A 59 -13.84 14.82 -2.78
CA SER A 59 -15.16 15.46 -2.73
C SER A 59 -15.14 16.99 -2.64
N LEU A 60 -13.99 17.61 -2.35
CA LEU A 60 -13.78 19.06 -2.50
C LEU A 60 -13.64 19.44 -3.98
N ALA A 61 -13.14 18.51 -4.81
CA ALA A 61 -12.63 18.80 -6.14
C ALA A 61 -13.61 18.43 -7.26
N GLU A 62 -14.72 17.74 -6.98
CA GLU A 62 -15.60 17.16 -8.00
C GLU A 62 -17.10 17.09 -7.66
N GLN A 63 -17.91 16.98 -8.71
CA GLN A 63 -19.34 16.67 -8.60
C GLN A 63 -19.53 15.17 -8.35
N LEU A 64 -20.62 14.81 -7.67
CA LEU A 64 -21.03 13.41 -7.58
C LEU A 64 -21.33 12.85 -8.96
N LEU A 65 -20.76 11.71 -9.29
CA LEU A 65 -20.91 11.04 -10.58
C LEU A 65 -21.60 9.69 -10.43
N THR A 66 -22.10 9.17 -11.54
CA THR A 66 -22.58 7.79 -11.64
C THR A 66 -21.76 7.07 -12.71
N ALA A 67 -21.31 5.85 -12.41
CA ALA A 67 -20.55 5.01 -13.33
C ALA A 67 -20.96 3.53 -13.22
N GLU A 68 -20.58 2.75 -14.23
CA GLU A 68 -20.69 1.30 -14.21
C GLU A 68 -19.47 0.66 -13.55
N ALA A 69 -19.71 -0.39 -12.77
CA ALA A 69 -18.69 -1.29 -12.26
C ALA A 69 -19.00 -2.74 -12.68
N PRO A 70 -17.99 -3.59 -12.91
CA PRO A 70 -18.20 -5.01 -13.17
C PRO A 70 -18.91 -5.68 -11.99
N ARG A 71 -19.92 -6.52 -12.27
CA ARG A 71 -20.63 -7.30 -11.25
C ARG A 71 -19.89 -8.57 -10.86
N ASP A 72 -19.06 -9.10 -11.75
CA ASP A 72 -18.43 -10.41 -11.56
C ASP A 72 -17.65 -10.48 -10.24
N GLY A 73 -17.98 -11.48 -9.42
CA GLY A 73 -17.38 -11.67 -8.09
C GLY A 73 -17.80 -10.69 -6.99
N VAL A 74 -18.66 -9.69 -7.26
CA VAL A 74 -19.11 -8.70 -6.26
C VAL A 74 -20.41 -9.13 -5.58
N GLN A 75 -20.42 -9.14 -4.24
CA GLN A 75 -21.57 -9.50 -3.41
C GLN A 75 -22.02 -8.34 -2.49
N PRO A 76 -23.28 -8.34 -1.97
CA PRO A 76 -23.75 -7.38 -0.96
C PRO A 76 -22.91 -7.37 0.32
N GLY A 77 -22.90 -6.26 1.04
CA GLY A 77 -21.87 -5.96 2.03
C GLY A 77 -20.52 -5.93 1.31
N PRO A 78 -20.27 -4.92 0.45
CA PRO A 78 -19.47 -5.06 -0.76
C PRO A 78 -18.20 -5.88 -0.51
N THR A 79 -18.15 -7.04 -1.18
CA THR A 79 -17.09 -8.02 -0.97
C THR A 79 -16.80 -8.77 -2.27
N ASN A 80 -15.55 -9.21 -2.43
CA ASN A 80 -15.06 -10.04 -3.52
C ASN A 80 -13.97 -11.02 -3.01
N ALA A 81 -13.26 -11.71 -3.90
CA ALA A 81 -12.23 -12.68 -3.49
C ALA A 81 -11.06 -12.12 -2.66
N ARG A 82 -10.83 -10.80 -2.66
CA ARG A 82 -9.66 -10.14 -2.03
C ARG A 82 -10.01 -9.01 -1.07
N LEU A 83 -11.22 -8.47 -1.14
CA LEU A 83 -11.66 -7.29 -0.41
C LEU A 83 -12.97 -7.60 0.31
N GLN A 84 -13.12 -7.11 1.54
CA GLN A 84 -14.34 -7.23 2.32
C GLN A 84 -14.63 -5.92 3.05
N VAL A 85 -15.79 -5.30 2.82
CA VAL A 85 -16.25 -4.20 3.65
C VAL A 85 -16.67 -4.72 5.03
N VAL A 86 -16.11 -4.12 6.08
CA VAL A 86 -16.46 -4.36 7.48
C VAL A 86 -16.78 -3.00 8.12
N ASP A 87 -18.06 -2.66 8.15
CA ASP A 87 -18.55 -1.42 8.74
C ASP A 87 -19.28 -1.72 10.05
N ASN A 88 -18.64 -1.38 11.17
CA ASN A 88 -19.21 -1.51 12.51
C ASN A 88 -19.89 -0.22 12.99
N SER A 89 -19.73 0.88 12.25
CA SER A 89 -20.33 2.18 12.59
C SER A 89 -21.83 2.21 12.29
N THR A 90 -22.29 1.34 11.38
CA THR A 90 -23.68 1.27 10.95
C THR A 90 -24.27 -0.14 11.03
N GLN A 91 -25.60 -0.22 11.10
CA GLN A 91 -26.35 -1.49 11.02
C GLN A 91 -26.73 -1.83 9.57
N GLU A 92 -26.44 -0.95 8.60
CA GLU A 92 -26.86 -1.08 7.22
C GLU A 92 -25.68 -1.46 6.34
N HIS A 93 -25.81 -2.54 5.57
CA HIS A 93 -24.81 -2.94 4.59
C HIS A 93 -25.28 -2.60 3.18
N ALA A 94 -24.42 -1.97 2.38
CA ALA A 94 -24.70 -1.66 0.99
C ALA A 94 -25.01 -2.94 0.21
N GLY A 95 -26.01 -2.88 -0.66
CA GLY A 95 -26.48 -4.03 -1.42
C GLY A 95 -27.08 -3.58 -2.75
N PHE A 96 -27.36 -4.55 -3.61
CA PHE A 96 -28.01 -4.27 -4.87
C PHE A 96 -29.49 -3.92 -4.66
N ASP A 97 -29.94 -2.83 -5.27
CA ASP A 97 -31.34 -2.43 -5.34
C ASP A 97 -32.15 -3.35 -6.27
N GLN A 98 -33.45 -3.07 -6.45
CA GLN A 98 -34.34 -3.86 -7.30
C GLN A 98 -33.93 -3.85 -8.78
N GLN A 99 -33.15 -2.85 -9.20
CA GLN A 99 -32.60 -2.71 -10.55
C GLN A 99 -31.18 -3.31 -10.64
N GLY A 100 -30.66 -3.88 -9.55
CA GLY A 100 -29.36 -4.49 -9.47
C GLY A 100 -28.21 -3.50 -9.22
N ASN A 101 -28.47 -2.27 -8.79
CA ASN A 101 -27.47 -1.20 -8.64
C ASN A 101 -27.12 -0.90 -7.18
N MET A 102 -25.98 -0.26 -6.94
CA MET A 102 -25.55 0.21 -5.60
C MET A 102 -25.44 1.73 -5.60
N VAL A 103 -26.58 2.42 -5.78
CA VAL A 103 -26.65 3.87 -5.92
C VAL A 103 -27.17 4.47 -4.62
N TYR A 104 -26.29 5.19 -3.92
CA TYR A 104 -26.60 5.85 -2.65
C TYR A 104 -26.21 7.34 -2.70
N PRO A 105 -26.92 8.24 -2.01
CA PRO A 105 -26.49 9.63 -1.87
C PRO A 105 -25.31 9.74 -0.88
N PRO A 106 -24.42 10.74 -0.98
CA PRO A 106 -23.24 10.86 -0.10
C PRO A 106 -23.53 10.99 1.40
N SER A 107 -24.75 11.38 1.77
CA SER A 107 -25.20 11.44 3.16
C SER A 107 -25.59 10.08 3.76
N ASP A 108 -25.69 9.04 2.92
CA ASP A 108 -26.00 7.68 3.33
C ASP A 108 -24.69 6.91 3.58
N PRO A 109 -24.48 6.29 4.75
CA PRO A 109 -23.24 5.56 5.04
C PRO A 109 -22.92 4.45 4.04
N ARG A 110 -23.93 3.87 3.39
CA ARG A 110 -23.75 2.87 2.33
C ARG A 110 -23.04 3.44 1.11
N PHE A 111 -23.11 4.75 0.88
CA PHE A 111 -22.28 5.40 -0.14
C PHE A 111 -20.79 5.22 0.16
N THR A 112 -20.34 5.51 1.38
CA THR A 112 -18.92 5.36 1.76
C THR A 112 -18.46 3.91 1.66
N GLN A 113 -19.32 2.94 2.02
CA GLN A 113 -19.05 1.51 1.81
C GLN A 113 -18.78 1.18 0.34
N VAL A 114 -19.64 1.65 -0.57
CA VAL A 114 -19.51 1.39 -2.01
C VAL A 114 -18.31 2.14 -2.61
N GLN A 115 -18.12 3.41 -2.25
CA GLN A 115 -17.00 4.25 -2.70
C GLN A 115 -15.67 3.61 -2.33
N ALA A 116 -15.46 3.28 -1.04
CA ALA A 116 -14.21 2.68 -0.57
C ALA A 116 -13.97 1.31 -1.21
N PHE A 117 -15.01 0.47 -1.33
CA PHE A 117 -14.90 -0.84 -1.99
C PHE A 117 -14.50 -0.72 -3.46
N ILE A 118 -15.20 0.11 -4.24
CA ILE A 118 -14.92 0.27 -5.67
C ILE A 118 -13.55 0.90 -5.90
N ALA A 119 -13.17 1.88 -5.09
CA ALA A 119 -11.84 2.48 -5.17
C ALA A 119 -10.76 1.42 -4.88
N ALA A 120 -10.90 0.65 -3.80
CA ALA A 120 -9.96 -0.42 -3.48
C ALA A 120 -9.90 -1.50 -4.59
N ASP A 121 -11.03 -1.92 -5.14
CA ASP A 121 -11.11 -2.91 -6.22
C ASP A 121 -10.43 -2.41 -7.50
N ARG A 122 -10.59 -1.12 -7.85
CA ARG A 122 -9.89 -0.50 -8.98
C ARG A 122 -8.37 -0.50 -8.77
N ALA A 123 -7.90 -0.13 -7.58
CA ALA A 123 -6.48 -0.07 -7.27
C ALA A 123 -5.83 -1.46 -7.23
N ASP A 124 -6.48 -2.45 -6.62
CA ASP A 124 -6.02 -3.86 -6.59
C ASP A 124 -5.89 -4.42 -8.02
N LYS A 125 -6.93 -4.28 -8.85
CA LYS A 125 -6.90 -4.72 -10.25
C LYS A 125 -5.84 -4.00 -11.07
N PHE A 126 -5.72 -2.68 -10.92
CA PHE A 126 -4.72 -1.89 -11.63
C PHE A 126 -3.30 -2.35 -11.27
N PHE A 127 -3.03 -2.58 -9.99
CA PHE A 127 -1.76 -3.07 -9.50
C PHE A 127 -1.40 -4.44 -10.08
N HIS A 128 -2.30 -5.43 -9.97
CA HIS A 128 -2.02 -6.78 -10.47
C HIS A 128 -1.96 -6.87 -11.99
N GLN A 129 -2.71 -6.03 -12.70
CA GLN A 129 -2.60 -5.92 -14.16
C GLN A 129 -1.19 -5.50 -14.58
N HIS A 130 -0.61 -4.49 -13.94
CA HIS A 130 0.72 -3.99 -14.31
C HIS A 130 1.85 -4.86 -13.74
N LEU A 131 1.64 -5.49 -12.59
CA LEU A 131 2.56 -6.50 -12.05
C LEU A 131 2.57 -7.78 -12.90
N GLY A 132 1.42 -8.18 -13.45
CA GLY A 132 1.27 -9.41 -14.25
C GLY A 132 1.08 -10.68 -13.41
N ARG A 133 0.70 -10.53 -12.13
CA ARG A 133 0.32 -11.65 -11.25
C ARG A 133 -0.46 -11.15 -10.04
N GLN A 134 -1.15 -12.08 -9.39
CA GLN A 134 -1.75 -11.86 -8.07
C GLN A 134 -0.67 -11.94 -6.96
N THR A 135 -0.90 -11.22 -5.87
CA THR A 135 -0.09 -11.27 -4.64
C THR A 135 -0.91 -11.80 -3.47
N GLU A 136 -0.26 -12.45 -2.52
CA GLU A 136 -0.88 -12.80 -1.24
C GLU A 136 -0.70 -11.64 -0.27
N TRP A 137 -1.72 -11.34 0.55
CA TRP A 137 -1.60 -10.31 1.57
C TRP A 137 -0.54 -10.71 2.60
N ALA A 138 0.24 -9.73 3.08
CA ALA A 138 1.35 -9.99 4.02
C ALA A 138 0.92 -10.59 5.37
N PHE A 139 -0.36 -10.42 5.73
CA PHE A 139 -0.99 -10.99 6.93
C PHE A 139 -1.59 -12.39 6.70
N GLY A 140 -1.48 -12.96 5.50
CA GLY A 140 -1.80 -14.35 5.19
C GLY A 140 -3.29 -14.70 5.06
N ALA A 141 -4.20 -13.76 5.30
CA ALA A 141 -5.63 -13.95 5.05
C ALA A 141 -5.97 -13.68 3.57
N PRO A 142 -7.02 -14.31 3.02
CA PRO A 142 -7.38 -14.15 1.61
C PRO A 142 -7.95 -12.75 1.29
N GLN A 143 -8.54 -12.09 2.28
CA GLN A 143 -9.20 -10.79 2.11
C GLN A 143 -8.61 -9.74 3.06
N ILE A 144 -8.42 -8.52 2.55
CA ILE A 144 -8.23 -7.32 3.37
C ILE A 144 -9.60 -6.75 3.74
N GLN A 145 -9.73 -6.29 4.98
CA GLN A 145 -10.92 -5.58 5.46
C GLN A 145 -10.84 -4.10 5.07
N ILE A 146 -11.93 -3.58 4.55
CA ILE A 146 -12.12 -2.15 4.30
C ILE A 146 -13.08 -1.66 5.38
N LYS A 147 -12.59 -0.81 6.30
CA LYS A 147 -13.43 -0.15 7.29
C LYS A 147 -13.72 1.28 6.82
N PRO A 148 -14.89 1.52 6.18
CA PRO A 148 -15.19 2.77 5.50
C PRO A 148 -15.37 3.95 6.47
N ASP A 149 -15.67 3.66 7.73
CA ASP A 149 -15.76 4.61 8.82
C ASP A 149 -15.51 3.89 10.16
N ASP A 150 -14.35 4.14 10.77
CA ASP A 150 -13.89 3.55 12.04
C ASP A 150 -13.91 4.60 13.18
N GLY A 151 -14.63 5.72 13.00
CA GLY A 151 -14.89 6.72 14.02
C GLY A 151 -14.56 8.16 13.62
N ASP A 152 -14.56 9.04 14.63
CA ASP A 152 -14.32 10.48 14.48
C ASP A 152 -12.81 10.79 14.56
N MET A 153 -12.19 11.03 13.40
CA MET A 153 -10.78 11.35 13.23
C MET A 153 -10.50 11.93 11.83
N LEU A 154 -9.56 12.88 11.75
CA LEU A 154 -8.99 13.35 10.48
C LEU A 154 -7.77 12.51 10.08
N ASN A 155 -7.99 11.25 9.73
CA ASN A 155 -6.93 10.36 9.27
C ASN A 155 -7.45 9.25 8.35
N ALA A 156 -6.53 8.43 7.85
CA ALA A 156 -6.74 7.07 7.38
C ALA A 156 -5.46 6.27 7.69
N TYR A 157 -5.51 4.94 7.69
CA TYR A 157 -4.29 4.13 7.81
C TYR A 157 -4.48 2.66 7.40
N TYR A 158 -3.39 2.03 7.01
CA TYR A 158 -3.25 0.58 6.87
C TYR A 158 -2.73 -0.05 8.16
N ALA A 159 -3.38 -1.13 8.60
CA ALA A 159 -2.97 -1.92 9.76
C ALA A 159 -2.77 -3.39 9.38
N ARG A 160 -1.51 -3.82 9.21
CA ARG A 160 -1.17 -5.21 8.86
C ARG A 160 -1.73 -6.20 9.89
N MET A 161 -1.62 -5.86 11.17
CA MET A 161 -2.02 -6.78 12.25
C MET A 161 -3.53 -7.07 12.29
N GLU A 162 -4.34 -6.16 11.76
CA GLU A 162 -5.78 -6.31 11.64
C GLU A 162 -6.19 -6.84 10.25
N GLY A 163 -5.26 -6.82 9.29
CA GLY A 163 -5.55 -7.06 7.88
C GLY A 163 -6.57 -6.05 7.36
N SER A 164 -6.40 -4.76 7.65
CA SER A 164 -7.41 -3.73 7.37
C SER A 164 -6.82 -2.42 6.84
N VAL A 165 -7.61 -1.73 6.00
CA VAL A 165 -7.50 -0.28 5.76
C VAL A 165 -8.65 0.41 6.49
N ASN A 166 -8.36 1.52 7.17
CA ASN A 166 -9.25 2.16 8.12
C ASN A 166 -9.44 3.62 7.75
N PHE A 167 -10.68 4.02 7.52
CA PHE A 167 -11.07 5.38 7.17
C PHE A 167 -11.95 5.98 8.26
N PHE A 168 -12.06 7.29 8.28
CA PHE A 168 -12.67 8.04 9.37
C PHE A 168 -13.48 9.22 8.84
N HIS A 169 -14.24 9.84 9.72
CA HIS A 169 -14.94 11.09 9.45
C HIS A 169 -14.57 12.18 10.44
N HIS A 170 -14.77 13.45 10.08
CA HIS A 170 -14.67 14.55 11.01
C HIS A 170 -15.57 15.72 10.60
N PRO A 171 -16.31 16.35 11.51
CA PRO A 171 -17.05 17.57 11.21
C PRO A 171 -16.12 18.72 10.83
N ASN A 172 -16.38 19.39 9.71
CA ASN A 172 -15.70 20.63 9.33
C ASN A 172 -16.70 21.80 9.26
N PRO A 173 -16.79 22.64 10.31
CA PRO A 173 -17.69 23.78 10.34
C PRO A 173 -17.40 24.83 9.25
N ALA A 174 -16.14 25.02 8.87
CA ALA A 174 -15.75 26.01 7.86
C ALA A 174 -16.24 25.63 6.45
N MET A 175 -16.36 24.32 6.19
CA MET A 175 -16.92 23.77 4.94
C MET A 175 -18.42 23.46 5.03
N ASN A 176 -19.02 23.58 6.21
CA ASN A 176 -20.40 23.18 6.50
C ASN A 176 -20.72 21.74 6.05
N LYS A 177 -19.80 20.81 6.29
CA LYS A 177 -19.97 19.38 5.98
C LYS A 177 -19.14 18.49 6.90
N THR A 178 -19.46 17.20 6.91
CA THR A 178 -18.59 16.18 7.49
C THR A 178 -17.64 15.68 6.40
N VAL A 179 -16.34 15.79 6.65
CA VAL A 179 -15.29 15.24 5.78
C VAL A 179 -15.14 13.76 6.10
N SER A 180 -15.02 12.91 5.08
CA SER A 180 -14.81 11.47 5.25
C SER A 180 -13.66 10.99 4.37
N SER A 181 -12.61 10.45 4.98
CA SER A 181 -11.46 9.93 4.22
C SER A 181 -11.84 8.72 3.36
N GLY A 182 -12.84 7.94 3.77
CA GLY A 182 -13.37 6.81 2.99
C GLY A 182 -14.18 7.23 1.76
N GLN A 183 -14.57 8.50 1.66
CA GLN A 183 -15.23 9.05 0.48
C GLN A 183 -14.22 9.55 -0.58
N SER A 184 -12.95 9.73 -0.21
CA SER A 184 -11.89 10.14 -1.14
C SER A 184 -11.29 8.90 -1.82
N ALA A 185 -11.40 8.84 -3.15
CA ALA A 185 -10.84 7.74 -3.92
C ALA A 185 -9.31 7.69 -3.78
N GLU A 186 -8.65 8.84 -3.81
CA GLU A 186 -7.19 8.91 -3.71
C GLU A 186 -6.65 8.54 -2.33
N VAL A 187 -7.38 8.82 -1.25
CA VAL A 187 -7.00 8.36 0.10
C VAL A 187 -7.18 6.84 0.18
N VAL A 188 -8.26 6.29 -0.39
CA VAL A 188 -8.45 4.83 -0.44
C VAL A 188 -7.36 4.14 -1.27
N TYR A 189 -6.97 4.73 -2.40
CA TYR A 189 -5.85 4.23 -3.21
C TYR A 189 -4.54 4.27 -2.42
N HIS A 190 -4.30 5.32 -1.65
CA HIS A 190 -3.11 5.49 -0.82
C HIS A 190 -3.01 4.38 0.23
N GLU A 191 -4.06 4.17 1.02
CA GLU A 191 -4.08 3.16 2.08
C GLU A 191 -3.94 1.74 1.53
N LEU A 192 -4.64 1.44 0.43
CA LEU A 192 -4.47 0.15 -0.22
C LEU A 192 -3.06 0.01 -0.82
N GLY A 193 -2.44 1.12 -1.23
CA GLY A 193 -1.06 1.19 -1.67
C GLY A 193 -0.09 0.61 -0.64
N HIS A 194 -0.24 0.97 0.64
CA HIS A 194 0.54 0.35 1.72
C HIS A 194 0.37 -1.16 1.75
N ALA A 195 -0.88 -1.65 1.74
CA ALA A 195 -1.17 -3.08 1.77
C ALA A 195 -0.63 -3.84 0.55
N LEU A 196 -0.66 -3.23 -0.64
CA LEU A 196 -0.16 -3.81 -1.88
C LEU A 196 1.37 -3.82 -1.92
N LEU A 197 2.04 -2.74 -1.51
CA LEU A 197 3.49 -2.74 -1.36
C LEU A 197 3.91 -3.77 -0.31
N ASP A 198 3.17 -3.85 0.79
CA ASP A 198 3.38 -4.84 1.83
C ASP A 198 3.23 -6.29 1.30
N SER A 199 2.23 -6.55 0.44
CA SER A 199 2.04 -7.85 -0.20
C SER A 199 3.23 -8.28 -1.08
N LEU A 200 3.98 -7.30 -1.63
CA LEU A 200 5.10 -7.55 -2.54
C LEU A 200 6.45 -7.53 -1.83
N ARG A 201 6.63 -6.63 -0.84
CA ARG A 201 7.86 -6.38 -0.09
C ARG A 201 7.55 -6.22 1.41
N PRO A 202 7.09 -7.29 2.07
CA PRO A 202 6.63 -7.21 3.46
C PRO A 202 7.72 -6.81 4.46
N ASP A 203 8.99 -7.08 4.16
CA ASP A 203 10.07 -6.69 5.07
C ASP A 203 10.32 -5.17 5.08
N TRP A 204 9.85 -4.42 4.07
CA TRP A 204 10.07 -2.98 3.98
C TRP A 204 9.27 -2.20 5.03
N LEU A 205 8.04 -2.61 5.32
CA LEU A 205 7.22 -2.01 6.40
C LEU A 205 7.87 -2.28 7.77
N SER A 206 8.46 -3.46 7.92
CA SER A 206 9.14 -3.87 9.15
C SER A 206 10.55 -3.30 9.27
N SER A 207 11.02 -2.53 8.28
CA SER A 207 12.40 -2.08 8.20
C SER A 207 12.68 -0.81 8.98
N PHE A 208 13.83 -0.74 9.66
CA PHE A 208 14.32 0.47 10.33
C PHE A 208 14.98 1.47 9.37
N SER A 209 14.37 1.69 8.20
CA SER A 209 14.83 2.67 7.20
C SER A 209 13.89 3.86 7.10
N ASP A 210 14.44 5.07 7.08
CA ASP A 210 13.67 6.26 6.70
C ASP A 210 13.25 6.18 5.22
N ALA A 211 14.08 5.56 4.35
CA ALA A 211 13.75 5.37 2.94
C ALA A 211 12.62 4.38 2.71
N THR A 212 12.53 3.28 3.46
CA THR A 212 11.37 2.37 3.32
C THR A 212 10.08 2.96 3.87
N GLY A 213 10.16 3.75 4.95
CA GLY A 213 9.03 4.55 5.43
C GLY A 213 8.56 5.53 4.35
N GLY A 214 9.47 6.33 3.80
CA GLY A 214 9.15 7.24 2.69
C GLY A 214 8.72 6.53 1.41
N MET A 215 9.17 5.29 1.15
CA MET A 215 8.69 4.47 0.03
C MET A 215 7.25 4.00 0.23
N HIS A 216 6.83 3.66 1.45
CA HIS A 216 5.45 3.27 1.73
C HIS A 216 4.49 4.42 1.45
N GLU A 217 4.77 5.57 2.06
CA GLU A 217 4.05 6.83 1.82
C GLU A 217 4.06 7.22 0.34
N GLY A 218 5.24 7.15 -0.29
CA GLY A 218 5.43 7.54 -1.67
C GLY A 218 4.72 6.60 -2.64
N PHE A 219 4.68 5.30 -2.33
CA PHE A 219 3.97 4.34 -3.14
C PHE A 219 2.46 4.53 -3.04
N GLY A 220 1.92 4.85 -1.86
CA GLY A 220 0.52 5.25 -1.71
C GLY A 220 0.20 6.43 -2.64
N ASP A 221 0.99 7.50 -2.58
CA ASP A 221 0.87 8.66 -3.47
C ASP A 221 0.97 8.31 -4.97
N ILE A 222 1.97 7.51 -5.35
CA ILE A 222 2.20 7.08 -6.73
C ILE A 222 1.02 6.25 -7.24
N LEU A 223 0.51 5.31 -6.44
CA LEU A 223 -0.64 4.50 -6.80
C LEU A 223 -1.88 5.37 -6.98
N SER A 224 -2.13 6.33 -6.08
CA SER A 224 -3.24 7.28 -6.20
C SER A 224 -3.20 8.07 -7.50
N ILE A 225 -2.02 8.56 -7.90
CA ILE A 225 -1.82 9.29 -9.15
C ILE A 225 -2.10 8.39 -10.37
N LEU A 226 -1.50 7.19 -10.40
CA LEU A 226 -1.59 6.29 -11.55
C LEU A 226 -3.00 5.72 -11.71
N VAL A 227 -3.65 5.30 -10.62
CA VAL A 227 -5.04 4.81 -10.65
C VAL A 227 -6.01 5.94 -10.92
N GLY A 228 -5.78 7.13 -10.35
CA GLY A 228 -6.60 8.31 -10.64
C GLY A 228 -6.57 8.72 -12.11
N LEU A 229 -5.41 8.61 -12.79
CA LEU A 229 -5.28 8.78 -14.24
C LEU A 229 -5.96 7.68 -15.07
N ASN A 230 -6.44 6.61 -14.45
CA ASN A 230 -7.27 5.60 -15.11
C ASN A 230 -8.75 5.99 -15.16
N ASP A 231 -9.16 7.02 -14.41
CA ASP A 231 -10.52 7.55 -14.49
C ASP A 231 -10.63 8.61 -15.63
N PRO A 232 -11.57 8.43 -16.59
CA PRO A 232 -11.76 9.37 -17.68
C PRO A 232 -12.07 10.81 -17.25
N ARG A 233 -12.70 11.01 -16.09
CA ARG A 233 -13.08 12.32 -15.54
C ARG A 233 -11.88 13.08 -15.02
N ASN A 234 -11.00 12.40 -14.28
CA ASN A 234 -9.72 12.95 -13.86
C ASN A 234 -8.88 13.32 -15.09
N LEU A 235 -8.85 12.47 -16.12
CA LEU A 235 -8.15 12.77 -17.38
C LEU A 235 -8.71 14.04 -18.07
N ASP A 236 -10.03 14.16 -18.21
CA ASP A 236 -10.65 15.36 -18.80
C ASP A 236 -10.29 16.62 -18.02
N LYS A 237 -10.36 16.55 -16.69
CA LYS A 237 -10.04 17.65 -15.79
C LYS A 237 -8.58 18.08 -15.93
N ILE A 238 -7.63 17.15 -15.86
CA ILE A 238 -6.20 17.44 -15.97
C ILE A 238 -5.87 18.03 -17.35
N ILE A 239 -6.47 17.52 -18.42
CA ILE A 239 -6.29 18.07 -19.77
C ILE A 239 -6.81 19.50 -19.84
N ALA A 240 -7.96 19.79 -19.24
CA ALA A 240 -8.51 21.15 -19.18
C ALA A 240 -7.62 22.10 -18.36
N GLU A 241 -7.06 21.63 -17.25
CA GLU A 241 -6.17 22.42 -16.37
C GLU A 241 -4.80 22.71 -17.01
N THR A 242 -4.24 21.74 -17.74
CA THR A 242 -2.83 21.78 -18.17
C THR A 242 -2.64 22.02 -19.66
N GLY A 243 -3.65 21.74 -20.47
CA GLY A 243 -3.53 21.62 -21.93
C GLY A 243 -2.69 20.41 -22.36
N GLY A 244 -2.48 19.41 -21.48
CA GLY A 244 -1.64 18.24 -21.74
C GLY A 244 -0.20 18.34 -21.23
N ASP A 245 0.19 19.46 -20.61
CA ASP A 245 1.52 19.63 -19.99
C ASP A 245 1.48 19.29 -18.50
N LEU A 246 1.76 18.03 -18.17
CA LEU A 246 1.73 17.51 -16.81
C LEU A 246 2.78 18.17 -15.87
N LYS A 247 3.75 18.94 -16.38
CA LYS A 247 4.72 19.66 -15.53
C LYS A 247 4.10 20.87 -14.84
N LYS A 248 2.92 21.32 -15.28
CA LYS A 248 2.16 22.38 -14.63
C LYS A 248 1.46 21.83 -13.38
N GLN A 249 1.24 22.70 -12.39
CA GLN A 249 0.39 22.37 -11.25
C GLN A 249 -1.00 21.93 -11.71
N ASN A 250 -1.53 20.83 -11.14
CA ASN A 250 -2.80 20.21 -11.54
C ASN A 250 -3.39 19.40 -10.37
N SER A 251 -4.66 19.00 -10.49
CA SER A 251 -5.35 18.29 -9.42
C SER A 251 -4.78 16.91 -9.12
N ILE A 252 -4.34 16.14 -10.13
CA ILE A 252 -3.83 14.78 -9.87
C ILE A 252 -2.50 14.77 -9.11
N GLY A 253 -1.68 15.81 -9.28
CA GLY A 253 -0.44 15.96 -8.51
C GLY A 253 -0.68 16.37 -7.06
N ARG A 254 -1.86 16.91 -6.72
CA ARG A 254 -2.23 17.42 -5.41
C ARG A 254 -3.04 16.37 -4.67
N LEU A 255 -2.48 15.86 -3.57
CA LEU A 255 -3.07 14.72 -2.88
C LEU A 255 -3.82 15.14 -1.63
N ALA A 256 -5.01 14.55 -1.47
CA ALA A 256 -5.91 14.65 -0.34
C ALA A 256 -6.34 16.09 -0.05
N GLU A 257 -6.96 16.75 -1.04
CA GLU A 257 -7.29 18.18 -0.98
C GLU A 257 -8.39 18.52 0.04
N GLU A 258 -9.43 17.69 0.17
CA GLU A 258 -10.44 17.89 1.22
C GLU A 258 -9.87 17.64 2.61
N LEU A 259 -9.15 16.53 2.76
CA LEU A 259 -8.58 16.14 4.05
C LEU A 259 -7.52 17.15 4.50
N GLY A 260 -6.67 17.58 3.58
CA GLY A 260 -5.67 18.62 3.79
C GLY A 260 -6.31 19.92 4.24
N ARG A 261 -7.31 20.40 3.51
CA ARG A 261 -8.08 21.58 3.93
C ARG A 261 -8.68 21.41 5.33
N SER A 262 -9.27 20.26 5.61
CA SER A 262 -9.91 20.03 6.91
C SER A 262 -8.92 20.03 8.07
N ILE A 263 -7.75 19.43 7.89
CA ILE A 263 -6.66 19.45 8.87
C ILE A 263 -6.17 20.88 9.11
N TRP A 264 -6.08 21.70 8.07
CA TRP A 264 -5.65 23.09 8.21
C TRP A 264 -6.67 23.97 8.92
N ASP A 265 -7.96 23.77 8.62
CA ASP A 265 -9.06 24.49 9.27
C ASP A 265 -9.12 24.15 10.78
N GLU A 266 -8.96 22.88 11.16
CA GLU A 266 -8.95 22.43 12.55
C GLU A 266 -7.74 22.97 13.34
N ARG A 267 -6.56 23.05 12.71
CA ARG A 267 -5.33 23.52 13.37
C ARG A 267 -5.29 25.04 13.64
N GLY A 268 -6.24 25.82 13.09
CA GLY A 268 -6.33 27.27 13.29
C GLY A 268 -5.09 28.07 12.87
N ARG A 269 -4.19 27.49 12.05
CA ARG A 269 -2.95 28.13 11.59
C ARG A 269 -3.22 29.02 10.38
N GLN A 270 -2.34 29.98 10.12
CA GLN A 270 -2.25 30.65 8.82
C GLN A 270 -2.26 29.55 7.74
N ARG A 271 -3.35 29.48 6.97
CA ARG A 271 -3.52 28.49 5.93
C ARG A 271 -2.31 28.55 5.00
N PRO A 272 -1.67 27.42 4.68
CA PRO A 272 -0.87 27.36 3.47
C PRO A 272 -1.71 27.86 2.29
N HIS A 273 -1.09 28.39 1.24
CA HIS A 273 -1.82 28.87 0.06
C HIS A 273 -2.44 27.73 -0.79
N HIS A 274 -2.62 26.55 -0.20
CA HIS A 274 -3.09 25.34 -0.85
C HIS A 274 -3.98 24.50 0.07
N ASP A 275 -4.81 23.65 -0.56
CA ASP A 275 -5.75 22.77 0.11
C ASP A 275 -5.24 21.30 0.20
N TYR A 276 -4.12 20.93 -0.44
CA TYR A 276 -3.57 19.56 -0.42
C TYR A 276 -2.67 19.24 0.79
N LEU A 277 -2.49 17.95 1.08
CA LEU A 277 -1.49 17.44 2.04
C LEU A 277 -0.09 17.32 1.42
N ARG A 278 -0.01 16.84 0.18
CA ARG A 278 1.24 16.66 -0.56
C ARG A 278 1.05 17.02 -2.03
N ASN A 279 2.15 17.31 -2.71
CA ASN A 279 2.16 17.66 -4.12
C ASN A 279 3.33 17.00 -4.84
N ALA A 280 3.05 16.17 -5.85
CA ALA A 280 4.07 15.50 -6.67
C ALA A 280 4.77 16.46 -7.64
N VAL A 281 4.15 17.60 -7.97
CA VAL A 281 4.76 18.66 -8.80
C VAL A 281 5.55 19.61 -7.90
N ASN A 282 6.75 19.19 -7.50
CA ASN A 282 7.67 19.96 -6.65
C ASN A 282 9.12 19.88 -7.17
N SER A 283 10.09 20.52 -6.52
CA SER A 283 11.52 20.47 -6.88
C SER A 283 12.44 19.90 -5.79
N LEU A 284 11.88 19.16 -4.83
CA LEU A 284 12.64 18.56 -3.73
C LEU A 284 13.63 17.51 -4.26
N GLN A 285 14.78 17.41 -3.59
CA GLN A 285 15.83 16.46 -3.89
C GLN A 285 16.09 15.58 -2.67
N ASN A 286 16.47 14.32 -2.93
CA ASN A 286 16.86 13.39 -1.91
C ASN A 286 18.09 13.89 -1.15
N ALA A 287 18.09 13.67 0.16
CA ALA A 287 19.20 13.96 1.05
C ALA A 287 19.29 12.85 2.11
N ASP A 288 20.44 12.79 2.77
CA ASP A 288 20.65 11.91 3.92
C ASP A 288 19.66 12.28 5.05
N PRO A 289 18.74 11.37 5.45
CA PRO A 289 17.77 11.63 6.50
C PRO A 289 18.38 12.10 7.83
N GLU A 290 19.61 11.70 8.15
CA GLU A 290 20.28 12.12 9.38
C GLU A 290 20.60 13.62 9.39
N THR A 291 20.67 14.25 8.21
CA THR A 291 20.95 15.69 8.04
C THR A 291 19.69 16.55 8.03
N LEU A 292 18.50 15.94 7.98
CA LEU A 292 17.23 16.62 7.77
C LEU A 292 16.50 16.94 9.08
N PRO A 293 15.77 18.07 9.16
CA PRO A 293 14.80 18.30 10.22
C PRO A 293 13.69 17.24 10.16
N TRP A 294 13.02 16.96 11.29
CA TRP A 294 11.95 15.95 11.32
C TRP A 294 10.84 16.23 10.31
N ASN A 295 10.09 17.32 10.49
CA ASN A 295 8.98 17.69 9.60
C ASN A 295 8.93 19.22 9.45
N PRO A 296 9.69 19.81 8.51
CA PRO A 296 9.69 21.24 8.27
C PRO A 296 8.33 21.69 7.73
N PRO A 297 7.78 22.84 8.18
CA PRO A 297 6.51 23.36 7.70
C PRO A 297 6.60 23.97 6.29
N GLU A 298 7.78 24.32 5.81
CA GLU A 298 7.97 24.93 4.49
C GLU A 298 7.88 23.88 3.37
N GLU A 299 7.08 24.16 2.33
CA GLU A 299 6.84 23.23 1.23
C GLU A 299 8.11 22.88 0.44
N ASP A 300 9.05 23.82 0.33
CA ASP A 300 10.30 23.70 -0.41
C ASP A 300 11.44 23.06 0.39
N LYS A 301 11.19 22.67 1.65
CA LYS A 301 12.17 21.99 2.51
C LYS A 301 11.80 20.54 2.73
N LEU A 302 12.78 19.65 2.60
CA LEU A 302 12.62 18.24 2.90
C LEU A 302 12.83 17.95 4.39
N GLY A 303 12.04 17.05 4.93
CA GLY A 303 12.17 16.46 6.25
C GLY A 303 12.30 14.95 6.19
N ARG A 304 12.75 14.36 7.29
CA ARG A 304 12.94 12.91 7.46
C ARG A 304 11.69 12.14 7.90
N GLU A 305 10.64 12.85 8.33
CA GLU A 305 9.35 12.25 8.63
C GLU A 305 8.81 11.56 7.36
N PRO A 306 8.32 10.31 7.43
CA PRO A 306 7.96 9.51 6.26
C PRO A 306 7.11 10.23 5.20
N HIS A 307 6.02 10.91 5.61
CA HIS A 307 5.14 11.61 4.67
C HIS A 307 5.85 12.79 4.01
N ASN A 308 6.72 13.47 4.75
CA ASN A 308 7.50 14.57 4.22
C ASN A 308 8.59 14.07 3.25
N TYR A 309 9.28 12.99 3.63
CA TYR A 309 10.39 12.39 2.89
C TYR A 309 9.92 11.72 1.58
N SER A 310 8.69 11.21 1.56
CA SER A 310 8.07 10.57 0.40
C SER A 310 7.89 11.50 -0.79
N ARG A 311 7.73 12.81 -0.55
CA ARG A 311 7.54 13.83 -1.59
C ARG A 311 8.63 13.81 -2.66
N VAL A 312 9.84 13.34 -2.33
CA VAL A 312 10.93 13.15 -3.29
C VAL A 312 10.64 12.00 -4.25
N ILE A 313 10.24 10.83 -3.74
CA ILE A 313 10.02 9.66 -4.60
C ILE A 313 8.73 9.81 -5.40
N SER A 314 7.65 10.35 -4.80
CA SER A 314 6.41 10.67 -5.52
C SER A 314 6.70 11.61 -6.70
N ALA A 315 7.51 12.65 -6.48
CA ALA A 315 7.91 13.58 -7.53
C ALA A 315 8.84 12.96 -8.58
N ALA A 316 9.78 12.08 -8.19
CA ALA A 316 10.67 11.41 -9.12
C ALA A 316 9.89 10.53 -10.13
N VAL A 317 8.90 9.79 -9.66
CA VAL A 317 8.03 8.97 -10.52
C VAL A 317 7.09 9.84 -11.35
N TYR A 318 6.54 10.91 -10.77
CA TYR A 318 5.73 11.88 -11.51
C TYR A 318 6.52 12.56 -12.65
N ASP A 319 7.78 12.90 -12.41
CA ASP A 319 8.67 13.47 -13.42
C ASP A 319 8.91 12.49 -14.59
N VAL A 320 8.99 11.18 -14.31
CA VAL A 320 9.05 10.14 -15.35
C VAL A 320 7.76 10.13 -16.14
N LEU A 321 6.60 10.07 -15.48
CA LEU A 321 5.28 10.12 -16.10
C LEU A 321 5.14 11.33 -17.03
N ALA A 322 5.44 12.53 -16.54
CA ALA A 322 5.34 13.77 -17.31
C ALA A 322 6.29 13.76 -18.53
N SER A 323 7.51 13.23 -18.36
CA SER A 323 8.50 13.15 -19.44
C SER A 323 8.14 12.12 -20.50
N LEU A 324 7.53 11.01 -20.11
CA LEU A 324 7.00 10.02 -21.05
C LEU A 324 5.80 10.56 -21.82
N ASN A 325 4.92 11.32 -21.16
CA ASN A 325 3.82 12.02 -21.83
C ASN A 325 4.35 12.97 -22.92
N ASP A 326 5.36 13.81 -22.60
CA ASP A 326 6.01 14.68 -23.59
C ASP A 326 6.59 13.87 -24.77
N GLN A 327 7.21 12.72 -24.49
CA GLN A 327 7.76 11.85 -25.54
C GLN A 327 6.71 11.22 -26.44
N PHE A 328 5.55 10.83 -25.90
CA PHE A 328 4.45 10.29 -26.70
C PHE A 328 3.79 11.40 -27.54
N GLN A 329 3.59 12.60 -26.99
CA GLN A 329 3.12 13.73 -27.79
C GLN A 329 4.08 14.07 -28.93
N ALA A 330 5.40 14.04 -28.67
CA ALA A 330 6.43 14.24 -29.70
C ALA A 330 6.44 13.13 -30.78
N GLN A 331 5.94 11.93 -30.47
CA GLN A 331 5.72 10.84 -31.43
C GLN A 331 4.43 11.00 -32.24
N GLY A 332 3.64 12.06 -31.99
CA GLY A 332 2.42 12.38 -32.74
C GLY A 332 1.14 11.78 -32.16
N PHE A 333 1.19 11.18 -30.96
CA PHE A 333 -0.01 10.73 -30.25
C PHE A 333 -0.84 11.94 -29.78
N GLY A 334 -2.17 11.77 -29.70
CA GLY A 334 -3.05 12.79 -29.13
C GLY A 334 -2.78 13.00 -27.63
N VAL A 335 -3.20 14.15 -27.08
CA VAL A 335 -2.92 14.51 -25.67
C VAL A 335 -3.42 13.43 -24.69
N ARG A 336 -4.70 13.05 -24.80
CA ARG A 336 -5.30 12.01 -23.93
C ARG A 336 -4.56 10.67 -24.06
N GLU A 337 -4.36 10.20 -25.29
CA GLU A 337 -3.65 8.95 -25.56
C GLU A 337 -2.20 8.97 -25.03
N SER A 338 -1.53 10.13 -25.08
CA SER A 338 -0.16 10.28 -24.58
C SER A 338 -0.08 10.14 -23.06
N ILE A 339 -1.04 10.72 -22.35
CA ILE A 339 -1.15 10.57 -20.89
C ILE A 339 -1.46 9.11 -20.52
N GLU A 340 -2.40 8.46 -21.21
CA GLU A 340 -2.75 7.05 -20.97
C GLU A 340 -1.55 6.12 -21.20
N LYS A 341 -0.82 6.29 -22.32
CA LYS A 341 0.41 5.52 -22.58
C LYS A 341 1.51 5.79 -21.55
N ALA A 342 1.70 7.04 -21.15
CA ALA A 342 2.68 7.41 -20.15
C ALA A 342 2.34 6.80 -18.78
N ARG A 343 1.06 6.80 -18.40
CA ARG A 343 0.54 6.14 -17.20
C ARG A 343 0.85 4.65 -17.21
N ASP A 344 0.49 3.94 -18.29
CA ASP A 344 0.64 2.48 -18.35
C ASP A 344 2.12 2.06 -18.34
N VAL A 345 2.99 2.79 -19.06
CA VAL A 345 4.44 2.54 -19.01
C VAL A 345 4.98 2.82 -17.61
N THR A 346 4.63 3.96 -17.00
CA THR A 346 5.12 4.31 -15.66
C THR A 346 4.65 3.29 -14.62
N ALA A 347 3.38 2.87 -14.69
CA ALA A 347 2.82 1.84 -13.81
C ALA A 347 3.54 0.49 -13.97
N GLY A 348 3.80 0.07 -15.21
CA GLY A 348 4.62 -1.12 -15.49
C GLY A 348 6.00 -1.02 -14.86
N LEU A 349 6.71 0.09 -15.07
CA LEU A 349 8.05 0.33 -14.51
C LEU A 349 8.05 0.31 -12.97
N VAL A 350 7.04 0.91 -12.32
CA VAL A 350 6.92 0.95 -10.86
C VAL A 350 6.62 -0.44 -10.30
N MET A 351 5.56 -1.12 -10.76
CA MET A 351 5.13 -2.39 -10.17
C MET A 351 6.15 -3.51 -10.42
N ARG A 352 6.68 -3.58 -11.64
CA ARG A 352 7.75 -4.53 -11.97
C ARG A 352 9.07 -4.14 -11.32
N GLY A 353 9.35 -2.85 -11.19
CA GLY A 353 10.52 -2.36 -10.48
C GLY A 353 10.54 -2.78 -9.02
N LEU A 354 9.39 -2.77 -8.35
CA LEU A 354 9.24 -3.32 -7.00
C LEU A 354 9.50 -4.84 -6.98
N GLU A 355 9.04 -5.59 -7.99
CA GLU A 355 9.33 -7.04 -8.12
C GLU A 355 10.82 -7.35 -8.32
N PHE A 356 11.59 -6.43 -8.91
CA PHE A 356 13.06 -6.49 -9.01
C PHE A 356 13.79 -5.81 -7.83
N SER A 357 13.08 -5.20 -6.90
CA SER A 357 13.72 -4.55 -5.75
C SER A 357 14.14 -5.60 -4.70
N PRO A 358 15.15 -5.35 -3.85
CA PRO A 358 15.59 -6.32 -2.85
C PRO A 358 14.51 -6.62 -1.79
N THR A 359 14.60 -7.79 -1.16
CA THR A 359 13.90 -8.11 0.09
C THR A 359 14.74 -7.71 1.31
N GLY A 360 14.17 -7.80 2.52
CA GLY A 360 14.88 -7.47 3.75
C GLY A 360 14.95 -5.97 4.09
N ASP A 361 15.91 -5.63 4.95
CA ASP A 361 16.08 -4.34 5.60
C ASP A 361 16.91 -3.33 4.79
N LEU A 362 16.61 -2.05 5.04
CA LEU A 362 17.31 -0.87 4.52
C LEU A 362 17.44 -0.74 2.98
N PRO A 363 16.46 -1.12 2.14
CA PRO A 363 16.44 -0.66 0.77
C PRO A 363 16.32 0.87 0.70
N SER A 364 17.09 1.45 -0.22
CA SER A 364 17.05 2.89 -0.52
C SER A 364 16.22 3.19 -1.77
N TYR A 365 15.88 4.46 -2.01
CA TYR A 365 15.29 4.90 -3.29
C TYR A 365 16.15 4.51 -4.51
N GLY A 366 17.46 4.41 -4.34
CA GLY A 366 18.37 3.91 -5.38
C GLY A 366 18.12 2.45 -5.76
N HIS A 367 17.78 1.60 -4.79
CA HIS A 367 17.45 0.20 -5.06
C HIS A 367 16.14 0.09 -5.85
N PHE A 368 15.14 0.92 -5.50
CA PHE A 368 13.90 0.99 -6.26
C PHE A 368 14.14 1.48 -7.70
N LEU A 369 14.97 2.52 -7.89
CA LEU A 369 15.42 2.96 -9.22
C LEU A 369 16.09 1.83 -10.01
N ALA A 370 17.01 1.08 -9.39
CA ALA A 370 17.65 -0.06 -10.04
C ALA A 370 16.62 -1.12 -10.49
N GLY A 371 15.60 -1.36 -9.67
CA GLY A 371 14.46 -2.20 -10.03
C GLY A 371 13.70 -1.67 -11.25
N MET A 372 13.35 -0.38 -11.28
CA MET A 372 12.67 0.24 -12.43
C MET A 372 13.50 0.15 -13.72
N LEU A 373 14.82 0.31 -13.63
CA LEU A 373 15.73 0.15 -14.76
C LEU A 373 15.78 -1.32 -15.24
N GLN A 374 15.75 -2.28 -14.32
CA GLN A 374 15.64 -3.70 -14.67
C GLN A 374 14.29 -4.01 -15.35
N ALA A 375 13.20 -3.41 -14.87
CA ALA A 375 11.88 -3.54 -15.50
C ALA A 375 11.89 -2.97 -16.93
N ASP A 376 12.46 -1.78 -17.15
CA ASP A 376 12.59 -1.20 -18.48
C ASP A 376 13.44 -2.08 -19.42
N ALA A 377 14.58 -2.59 -18.93
CA ALA A 377 15.44 -3.49 -19.69
C ALA A 377 14.70 -4.78 -20.10
N THR A 378 13.90 -5.34 -19.21
CA THR A 378 13.20 -6.63 -19.40
C THR A 378 11.96 -6.48 -20.25
N ASP A 379 11.10 -5.50 -19.95
CA ASP A 379 9.76 -5.39 -20.52
C ASP A 379 9.72 -4.44 -21.74
N HIS A 380 10.72 -3.54 -21.88
CA HIS A 380 10.76 -2.52 -22.93
C HIS A 380 12.10 -2.43 -23.68
N GLY A 381 13.03 -3.35 -23.42
CA GLY A 381 14.34 -3.38 -24.09
C GLY A 381 15.21 -2.16 -23.80
N GLY A 382 15.01 -1.50 -22.66
CA GLY A 382 15.81 -0.34 -22.27
C GLY A 382 15.35 0.99 -22.88
N LYS A 383 14.17 1.03 -23.52
CA LYS A 383 13.67 2.20 -24.26
C LYS A 383 13.54 3.45 -23.38
N PHE A 384 13.22 3.30 -22.10
CA PHE A 384 12.94 4.41 -21.20
C PHE A 384 14.06 4.68 -20.17
N THR A 385 15.15 3.91 -20.22
CA THR A 385 16.26 3.91 -19.26
C THR A 385 16.84 5.31 -19.04
N ASP A 386 17.10 6.05 -20.12
CA ASP A 386 17.66 7.40 -20.01
C ASP A 386 16.68 8.37 -19.35
N THR A 387 15.39 8.24 -19.66
CA THR A 387 14.34 9.07 -19.05
C THR A 387 14.28 8.82 -17.55
N VAL A 388 14.16 7.55 -17.16
CA VAL A 388 14.07 7.14 -15.75
C VAL A 388 15.32 7.60 -14.98
N ARG A 389 16.51 7.28 -15.50
CA ARG A 389 17.79 7.64 -14.87
C ARG A 389 17.95 9.15 -14.72
N ASN A 390 17.63 9.93 -15.75
CA ASN A 390 17.81 11.38 -15.72
C ASN A 390 16.83 12.06 -14.75
N LYS A 391 15.58 11.60 -14.68
CA LYS A 391 14.57 12.18 -13.77
C LYS A 391 14.87 11.86 -12.31
N PHE A 392 15.30 10.63 -12.01
CA PHE A 392 15.75 10.28 -10.67
C PHE A 392 17.06 11.01 -10.29
N ALA A 393 18.01 11.16 -11.23
CA ALA A 393 19.23 11.91 -10.97
C ALA A 393 18.95 13.40 -10.67
N ALA A 394 17.95 14.02 -11.31
CA ALA A 394 17.51 15.38 -10.99
C ALA A 394 16.96 15.52 -9.56
N ARG A 395 16.55 14.39 -8.96
CA ARG A 395 16.11 14.26 -7.57
C ARG A 395 17.21 13.76 -6.63
N ASN A 396 18.48 13.74 -7.06
CA ASN A 396 19.61 13.20 -6.30
C ASN A 396 19.41 11.72 -5.89
N ILE A 397 18.72 10.94 -6.72
CA ILE A 397 18.57 9.50 -6.55
C ILE A 397 19.39 8.79 -7.63
N HIS A 398 20.33 7.97 -7.19
CA HIS A 398 21.19 7.17 -8.05
C HIS A 398 21.04 5.69 -7.67
N PRO A 399 21.18 4.77 -8.64
CA PRO A 399 21.22 3.35 -8.30
C PRO A 399 22.40 3.12 -7.33
N PRO A 400 22.29 2.13 -6.41
CA PRO A 400 23.41 1.78 -5.55
C PRO A 400 24.64 1.51 -6.41
N ALA A 401 25.80 1.96 -5.95
CA ALA A 401 27.04 1.50 -6.53
C ALA A 401 27.03 -0.03 -6.50
N PRO A 402 27.53 -0.73 -7.54
CA PRO A 402 27.68 -2.17 -7.46
C PRO A 402 28.54 -2.47 -6.22
N GLU A 403 27.97 -3.09 -5.18
CA GLU A 403 28.72 -3.49 -3.98
C GLU A 403 29.87 -4.45 -4.38
N GLN A 404 29.69 -5.12 -5.52
CA GLN A 404 30.71 -5.77 -6.32
C GLN A 404 30.42 -5.47 -7.80
N PRO A 405 31.42 -5.30 -8.68
CA PRO A 405 31.16 -5.28 -10.12
C PRO A 405 30.30 -6.50 -10.47
N PRO A 406 29.34 -6.41 -11.41
CA PRO A 406 28.60 -7.58 -11.84
C PRO A 406 29.63 -8.65 -12.16
N GLN A 407 29.64 -9.71 -11.36
CA GLN A 407 30.36 -10.90 -11.75
C GLN A 407 29.60 -11.34 -12.99
N GLN A 408 30.19 -11.00 -14.15
CA GLN A 408 29.68 -11.50 -15.41
C GLN A 408 29.56 -13.01 -15.20
N PRO A 409 28.36 -13.61 -15.43
CA PRO A 409 28.31 -15.05 -15.47
C PRO A 409 29.45 -15.52 -16.35
N PRO A 410 30.24 -16.53 -15.92
CA PRO A 410 31.48 -16.88 -16.58
C PRO A 410 31.28 -16.94 -18.09
N LYS A 411 32.13 -16.24 -18.84
CA LYS A 411 32.07 -16.16 -20.31
C LYS A 411 32.20 -17.52 -21.02
N GLN A 412 32.34 -18.61 -20.26
CA GLN A 412 32.29 -19.99 -20.70
C GLN A 412 31.53 -20.82 -19.65
N GLY A 413 30.29 -21.19 -19.96
CA GLY A 413 29.43 -22.02 -19.13
C GLY A 413 28.00 -22.02 -19.67
N GLU A 414 27.26 -23.11 -19.47
CA GLU A 414 25.82 -23.10 -19.74
C GLU A 414 25.13 -22.09 -18.80
N PRO A 415 24.10 -21.35 -19.27
CA PRO A 415 23.34 -20.46 -18.41
C PRO A 415 22.81 -21.20 -17.17
N ILE A 416 22.85 -20.56 -16.00
CA ILE A 416 22.17 -21.09 -14.80
C ILE A 416 20.68 -21.17 -15.14
N ARG A 417 20.10 -22.36 -15.06
CA ARG A 417 18.68 -22.61 -15.38
C ARG A 417 17.92 -23.16 -14.18
N ILE A 418 16.69 -22.70 -14.00
CA ILE A 418 15.79 -23.20 -12.97
C ILE A 418 15.09 -24.50 -13.43
N SER A 419 14.90 -25.44 -12.50
CA SER A 419 14.07 -26.63 -12.68
C SER A 419 12.73 -26.46 -11.96
N GLU A 420 11.69 -27.23 -12.34
CA GLU A 420 10.42 -27.20 -11.59
C GLU A 420 10.60 -27.60 -10.12
N TYR A 421 11.54 -28.51 -9.85
CA TYR A 421 11.84 -28.95 -8.49
C TYR A 421 12.38 -27.80 -7.62
N ALA A 422 13.12 -26.86 -8.21
CA ALA A 422 13.68 -25.70 -7.52
C ALA A 422 12.64 -24.69 -7.00
N LYS A 423 11.36 -24.85 -7.35
CA LYS A 423 10.24 -24.06 -6.80
C LYS A 423 9.74 -24.57 -5.44
N SER A 424 10.21 -25.73 -4.99
CA SER A 424 9.91 -26.30 -3.67
C SER A 424 10.96 -25.90 -2.63
N PRO A 425 10.66 -25.91 -1.31
CA PRO A 425 11.64 -25.56 -0.28
C PRO A 425 12.95 -26.37 -0.35
N LEU A 426 12.85 -27.70 -0.50
CA LEU A 426 14.03 -28.56 -0.60
C LEU A 426 14.78 -28.35 -1.92
N GLY A 427 14.06 -28.23 -3.04
CA GLY A 427 14.69 -28.01 -4.34
C GLY A 427 15.35 -26.64 -4.45
N ALA A 428 14.75 -25.59 -3.89
CA ALA A 428 15.31 -24.24 -3.84
C ALA A 428 16.60 -24.21 -3.01
N ARG A 429 16.61 -24.91 -1.87
CA ARG A 429 17.83 -25.08 -1.06
C ARG A 429 18.93 -25.78 -1.84
N LEU A 430 18.63 -26.91 -2.49
CA LEU A 430 19.61 -27.66 -3.28
C LEU A 430 20.12 -26.85 -4.49
N PHE A 431 19.23 -26.09 -5.13
CA PHE A 431 19.60 -25.15 -6.18
C PHE A 431 20.59 -24.11 -5.64
N LEU A 432 20.26 -23.45 -4.54
CA LEU A 432 21.11 -22.42 -3.93
C LEU A 432 22.49 -22.98 -3.62
N GLU A 433 22.57 -24.12 -2.92
CA GLU A 433 23.84 -24.78 -2.59
C GLU A 433 24.68 -25.14 -3.83
N SER A 434 24.03 -25.48 -4.95
CA SER A 434 24.72 -25.80 -6.20
C SER A 434 25.29 -24.56 -6.92
N TYR A 435 24.71 -23.39 -6.68
CA TYR A 435 25.02 -22.15 -7.42
C TYR A 435 25.50 -20.99 -6.52
N ARG A 436 25.81 -21.22 -5.24
CA ARG A 436 26.30 -20.17 -4.31
C ARG A 436 27.51 -19.40 -4.85
N GLU A 437 28.51 -20.13 -5.35
CA GLU A 437 29.76 -19.57 -5.86
C GLU A 437 29.52 -18.71 -7.12
N PRO A 438 28.87 -19.21 -8.19
CA PRO A 438 28.64 -18.39 -9.39
C PRO A 438 27.64 -17.25 -9.18
N LEU A 439 26.85 -17.28 -8.09
CA LEU A 439 25.95 -16.18 -7.70
C LEU A 439 26.61 -15.18 -6.73
N GLY A 440 27.83 -15.44 -6.24
CA GLY A 440 28.54 -14.53 -5.32
C GLY A 440 27.92 -14.39 -3.93
N ILE A 441 27.18 -15.39 -3.46
CA ILE A 441 26.33 -15.30 -2.24
C ILE A 441 27.12 -15.54 -0.94
N GLY A 442 28.32 -16.12 -1.01
CA GLY A 442 29.09 -16.49 0.16
C GLY A 442 28.37 -17.50 1.07
N GLN A 443 28.62 -17.42 2.38
CA GLN A 443 28.12 -18.35 3.40
C GLN A 443 26.88 -17.84 4.14
N LEU A 444 26.10 -16.95 3.52
CA LEU A 444 24.89 -16.41 4.13
C LEU A 444 23.86 -17.52 4.42
N PRO A 445 23.21 -17.51 5.60
CA PRO A 445 22.26 -18.54 6.02
C PRO A 445 20.88 -18.31 5.37
N LEU A 446 20.84 -18.20 4.04
CA LEU A 446 19.64 -17.97 3.26
C LEU A 446 18.70 -19.18 3.32
N GLU A 447 17.44 -18.92 3.65
CA GLU A 447 16.35 -19.88 3.67
C GLU A 447 15.34 -19.57 2.57
N PHE A 448 14.72 -20.60 2.00
CA PHE A 448 13.71 -20.42 0.96
C PHE A 448 12.44 -19.83 1.58
N ARG A 449 12.02 -18.67 1.07
CA ARG A 449 10.78 -18.01 1.50
C ARG A 449 9.61 -18.39 0.60
N THR A 450 9.75 -18.14 -0.69
CA THR A 450 8.66 -18.35 -1.66
C THR A 450 9.19 -18.43 -3.08
N SER A 451 8.36 -18.96 -3.98
CA SER A 451 8.52 -18.83 -5.42
C SER A 451 7.21 -18.37 -6.04
N HIS A 452 7.30 -17.61 -7.14
CA HIS A 452 6.14 -17.18 -7.90
C HIS A 452 6.47 -17.07 -9.37
N SER A 453 5.44 -17.11 -10.20
CA SER A 453 5.52 -16.84 -11.63
C SER A 453 4.54 -15.74 -12.01
N ASN A 454 4.81 -15.09 -13.13
CA ASN A 454 3.93 -14.07 -13.69
C ASN A 454 3.41 -14.48 -15.08
N ASP A 455 2.51 -13.66 -15.62
CA ASP A 455 1.89 -13.83 -16.94
C ASP A 455 2.86 -13.78 -18.12
N ARG A 456 4.07 -13.23 -17.92
CA ARG A 456 5.19 -13.24 -18.88
C ARG A 456 5.91 -14.59 -18.92
N GLY A 457 5.60 -15.50 -18.00
CA GLY A 457 6.24 -16.81 -17.87
C GLY A 457 7.58 -16.78 -17.14
N GLU A 458 7.90 -15.67 -16.47
CA GLU A 458 9.07 -15.58 -15.60
C GLU A 458 8.81 -16.32 -14.29
N THR A 459 9.89 -16.72 -13.61
CA THR A 459 9.83 -17.33 -12.29
C THR A 459 10.81 -16.62 -11.36
N PHE A 460 10.37 -16.32 -10.16
CA PHE A 460 11.18 -15.74 -9.11
C PHE A 460 11.36 -16.71 -7.95
N LEU A 461 12.58 -16.83 -7.45
CA LEU A 461 12.88 -17.46 -6.18
C LEU A 461 13.29 -16.39 -5.18
N VAL A 462 12.67 -16.41 -4.01
CA VAL A 462 12.94 -15.46 -2.92
C VAL A 462 13.48 -16.22 -1.73
N PHE A 463 14.62 -15.77 -1.24
CA PHE A 463 15.25 -16.27 -0.03
C PHE A 463 15.41 -15.12 0.97
N ASP A 464 15.38 -15.43 2.26
CA ASP A 464 15.66 -14.48 3.32
C ASP A 464 16.50 -15.11 4.44
N TYR A 465 17.03 -14.26 5.31
CA TYR A 465 17.65 -14.67 6.55
C TYR A 465 17.53 -13.55 7.58
N THR A 466 17.70 -13.88 8.86
CA THR A 466 17.65 -12.91 9.95
C THR A 466 19.00 -12.83 10.66
N LYS A 467 19.38 -11.62 11.06
CA LYS A 467 20.55 -11.31 11.87
C LYS A 467 20.14 -10.45 13.06
N ASP A 468 20.55 -10.86 14.25
CA ASP A 468 20.30 -10.12 15.47
C ASP A 468 21.21 -8.88 15.53
N VAL A 469 20.62 -7.69 15.61
CA VAL A 469 21.32 -6.43 15.83
C VAL A 469 20.97 -5.94 17.23
N PRO A 470 21.89 -6.07 18.21
CA PRO A 470 21.69 -5.52 19.55
C PRO A 470 21.42 -4.02 19.49
N VAL A 471 20.50 -3.50 20.29
CA VAL A 471 20.24 -2.06 20.40
C VAL A 471 20.05 -1.67 21.86
N LYS A 472 20.34 -0.41 22.19
CA LYS A 472 20.11 0.13 23.54
C LYS A 472 18.79 0.87 23.58
N LEU A 473 18.05 0.65 24.66
CA LEU A 473 16.82 1.34 24.96
C LEU A 473 17.01 2.36 26.09
N GLU A 474 16.45 3.55 25.92
CA GLU A 474 16.39 4.62 26.92
C GLU A 474 15.12 4.47 27.78
N GLY A 475 15.20 4.83 29.07
CA GLY A 475 14.08 4.82 30.01
C GLY A 475 14.22 3.86 31.19
N GLU A 476 13.19 3.81 32.03
CA GLU A 476 13.11 2.88 33.17
C GLU A 476 12.63 1.49 32.70
N GLY A 477 13.36 0.43 33.07
CA GLY A 477 13.01 -0.95 32.69
C GLY A 477 14.07 -1.63 31.83
N VAL A 478 13.65 -2.22 30.71
CA VAL A 478 14.52 -2.98 29.81
C VAL A 478 15.45 -2.04 29.02
N GLN A 479 16.76 -2.21 29.18
CA GLN A 479 17.78 -1.33 28.57
C GLN A 479 18.46 -1.92 27.33
N GLU A 480 18.26 -3.21 27.07
CA GLU A 480 18.83 -3.93 25.95
C GLU A 480 17.73 -4.66 25.19
N ALA A 481 17.73 -4.52 23.87
CA ALA A 481 16.84 -5.24 22.98
C ALA A 481 17.60 -5.67 21.73
N VAL A 482 16.94 -6.46 20.89
CA VAL A 482 17.45 -6.84 19.58
C VAL A 482 16.49 -6.44 18.49
N VAL A 483 17.01 -5.81 17.44
CA VAL A 483 16.31 -5.71 16.15
C VAL A 483 16.65 -6.95 15.33
N LYS A 484 15.62 -7.66 14.85
CA LYS A 484 15.75 -8.81 13.96
C LYS A 484 15.92 -8.30 12.52
N ALA A 485 17.13 -7.92 12.16
CA ALA A 485 17.42 -7.37 10.83
C ALA A 485 17.34 -8.48 9.77
N LYS A 486 16.70 -8.21 8.64
CA LYS A 486 16.51 -9.17 7.55
C LYS A 486 17.41 -8.87 6.37
N GLY A 487 18.07 -9.89 5.86
CA GLY A 487 18.68 -9.86 4.53
C GLY A 487 17.97 -10.84 3.60
N GLY A 488 18.33 -10.86 2.32
CA GLY A 488 17.70 -11.77 1.39
C GLY A 488 18.27 -11.75 -0.02
N LEU A 489 17.75 -12.65 -0.84
CA LEU A 489 18.15 -12.83 -2.22
C LEU A 489 16.89 -13.01 -3.07
N VAL A 490 16.80 -12.25 -4.17
CA VAL A 490 15.81 -12.45 -5.21
C VAL A 490 16.51 -12.91 -6.48
N LEU A 491 16.08 -14.04 -7.03
CA LEU A 491 16.55 -14.56 -8.32
C LEU A 491 15.41 -14.54 -9.32
N GLY A 492 15.64 -14.01 -10.51
CA GLY A 492 14.67 -13.96 -11.61
C GLY A 492 15.12 -14.84 -12.78
N PHE A 493 14.21 -15.69 -13.24
CA PHE A 493 14.40 -16.61 -14.35
C PHE A 493 13.41 -16.31 -15.47
N ALA A 494 13.89 -16.23 -16.70
CA ALA A 494 13.09 -15.92 -17.86
C ALA A 494 12.20 -17.11 -18.26
N LYS A 495 11.33 -16.90 -19.25
CA LYS A 495 10.44 -17.95 -19.79
C LYS A 495 11.19 -19.20 -20.28
N ASP A 496 12.41 -19.03 -20.78
CA ASP A 496 13.27 -20.14 -21.20
C ASP A 496 14.00 -20.82 -20.02
N LYS A 497 13.70 -20.39 -18.79
CA LYS A 497 14.27 -20.84 -17.52
C LYS A 497 15.68 -20.36 -17.23
N ALA A 498 16.30 -19.51 -18.06
CA ALA A 498 17.62 -18.95 -17.78
C ALA A 498 17.54 -17.84 -16.71
N LEU A 499 18.51 -17.82 -15.80
CA LEU A 499 18.70 -16.73 -14.86
C LEU A 499 19.03 -15.45 -15.63
N PHE A 500 18.26 -14.38 -15.41
CA PHE A 500 18.50 -13.07 -16.00
C PHE A 500 18.66 -11.96 -14.96
N PHE A 501 18.35 -12.25 -13.70
CA PHE A 501 18.31 -11.28 -12.62
C PHE A 501 18.71 -11.91 -11.29
N SER A 502 19.52 -11.20 -10.51
CA SER A 502 19.90 -11.55 -9.15
C SER A 502 20.06 -10.27 -8.33
N ASN A 503 19.50 -10.26 -7.12
CA ASN A 503 19.59 -9.13 -6.20
C ASN A 503 19.77 -9.65 -4.77
N LEU A 504 20.99 -9.52 -4.27
CA LEU A 504 21.38 -9.87 -2.91
C LEU A 504 21.36 -8.61 -2.04
N ASN A 505 20.63 -8.67 -0.93
CA ASN A 505 20.61 -7.64 0.09
C ASN A 505 21.19 -8.21 1.39
N GLU A 506 22.49 -8.01 1.60
CA GLU A 506 23.18 -8.45 2.82
C GLU A 506 23.00 -7.42 3.95
N VAL A 507 22.80 -7.90 5.18
CA VAL A 507 22.90 -7.10 6.42
C VAL A 507 24.38 -6.92 6.79
N THR A 508 24.99 -5.90 6.19
CA THR A 508 26.39 -5.51 6.41
C THR A 508 26.59 -4.76 7.75
N PRO A 509 27.82 -4.65 8.26
CA PRO A 509 28.11 -3.84 9.47
C PRO A 509 27.61 -2.39 9.39
N ASP A 510 27.68 -1.76 8.21
CA ASP A 510 27.17 -0.40 8.00
C ASP A 510 25.65 -0.33 8.14
N LYS A 511 24.93 -1.36 7.65
CA LYS A 511 23.47 -1.49 7.84
C LYS A 511 23.11 -1.71 9.31
N GLU A 512 23.89 -2.51 10.04
CA GLU A 512 23.69 -2.63 11.49
C GLU A 512 23.85 -1.29 12.21
N GLN A 513 24.82 -0.47 11.80
CA GLN A 513 25.01 0.86 12.36
C GLN A 513 23.85 1.80 12.02
N GLN A 514 23.35 1.78 10.79
CA GLN A 514 22.16 2.54 10.37
C GLN A 514 20.92 2.15 11.19
N ILE A 515 20.71 0.86 11.44
CA ILE A 515 19.62 0.38 12.31
C ILE A 515 19.76 0.98 13.72
N ARG A 516 20.96 0.98 14.30
CA ARG A 516 21.21 1.58 15.63
C ARG A 516 20.90 3.08 15.62
N SER A 517 21.39 3.83 14.64
CA SER A 517 21.11 5.26 14.47
C SER A 517 19.61 5.55 14.34
N ALA A 518 18.89 4.74 13.54
CA ALA A 518 17.44 4.88 13.37
C ALA A 518 16.67 4.64 14.67
N VAL A 519 17.08 3.64 15.46
CA VAL A 519 16.50 3.36 16.78
C VAL A 519 16.75 4.51 17.74
N GLU A 520 17.99 5.02 17.85
CA GLU A 520 18.30 6.19 18.68
C GLU A 520 17.46 7.42 18.29
N ALA A 521 17.26 7.65 17.00
CA ALA A 521 16.46 8.77 16.53
C ALA A 521 14.97 8.63 16.86
N GLN A 522 14.40 7.42 16.73
CA GLN A 522 13.02 7.15 17.13
C GLN A 522 12.81 7.35 18.65
N GLN A 523 13.80 6.98 19.47
CA GLN A 523 13.77 7.21 20.92
C GLN A 523 13.79 8.69 21.26
N LYS A 524 14.70 9.47 20.66
CA LYS A 524 14.76 10.93 20.83
C LYS A 524 13.45 11.62 20.41
N ALA A 525 12.75 11.09 19.41
CA ALA A 525 11.45 11.59 18.99
C ALA A 525 10.27 11.13 19.88
N GLY A 526 10.52 10.26 20.86
CA GLY A 526 9.48 9.63 21.69
C GLY A 526 8.49 8.84 20.84
N ARG A 527 9.01 8.07 19.88
CA ARG A 527 8.25 7.25 18.90
C ARG A 527 8.41 5.75 19.15
N VAL A 528 8.99 5.35 20.28
CA VAL A 528 9.09 3.94 20.73
C VAL A 528 8.06 3.69 21.82
N SER A 529 7.22 2.66 21.64
CA SER A 529 6.30 2.17 22.68
C SER A 529 7.00 1.16 23.59
N HIS A 530 6.95 1.40 24.90
CA HIS A 530 7.46 0.47 25.93
C HIS A 530 6.34 -0.30 26.65
N GLY A 531 5.08 -0.06 26.27
CA GLY A 531 3.92 -0.63 26.97
C GLY A 531 3.68 -2.12 26.72
N SER A 532 4.36 -2.71 25.73
CA SER A 532 4.02 -4.04 25.19
C SER A 532 4.96 -5.17 25.66
N ILE A 533 5.84 -4.90 26.63
CA ILE A 533 6.92 -5.84 27.04
C ILE A 533 6.39 -7.21 27.49
N PHE A 534 5.17 -7.29 28.02
CA PHE A 534 4.59 -8.53 28.54
C PHE A 534 3.63 -9.24 27.57
N GLN A 535 3.50 -8.76 26.33
CA GLN A 535 2.64 -9.36 25.31
C GLN A 535 3.47 -9.79 24.10
N SER A 536 3.13 -10.93 23.49
CA SER A 536 3.78 -11.40 22.25
C SER A 536 3.42 -10.50 21.05
N GLU A 537 2.20 -9.96 21.04
CA GLU A 537 1.75 -8.92 20.10
C GLU A 537 0.90 -7.88 20.85
N PRO A 538 1.15 -6.57 20.65
CA PRO A 538 0.42 -5.50 21.32
C PRO A 538 -1.04 -5.42 20.86
N GLY A 539 -1.95 -5.08 21.78
CA GLY A 539 -3.28 -4.60 21.38
C GLY A 539 -3.18 -3.24 20.66
N ARG A 540 -4.10 -2.98 19.70
CA ARG A 540 -4.16 -1.76 18.87
C ARG A 540 -3.87 -0.49 19.66
N GLU A 541 -4.56 -0.26 20.79
CA GLU A 541 -4.41 0.96 21.61
C GLU A 541 -2.97 1.23 22.08
N SER A 542 -2.18 0.18 22.33
CA SER A 542 -0.79 0.31 22.79
C SER A 542 0.21 0.69 21.69
N LEU A 543 -0.23 0.68 20.44
CA LEU A 543 0.54 1.11 19.27
C LEU A 543 0.31 2.59 18.92
N PHE A 544 -0.52 3.29 19.69
CA PHE A 544 -0.82 4.70 19.48
C PHE A 544 -0.29 5.56 20.63
N LYS A 545 0.48 6.60 20.31
CA LYS A 545 1.00 7.60 21.26
C LYS A 545 -0.12 8.49 21.81
N SER A 546 -1.07 8.81 20.94
CA SER A 546 -2.34 9.45 21.22
C SER A 546 -3.36 8.82 20.28
N GLN A 547 -4.66 9.10 20.47
CA GLN A 547 -5.75 8.54 19.66
C GLN A 547 -5.53 8.55 18.12
N HIS A 548 -4.61 9.37 17.61
CA HIS A 548 -4.44 9.63 16.17
C HIS A 548 -3.01 9.43 15.66
N VAL A 549 -2.05 9.04 16.50
CA VAL A 549 -0.63 9.05 16.11
C VAL A 549 0.02 7.70 16.47
N PRO A 550 0.30 6.82 15.50
CA PRO A 550 0.95 5.55 15.78
C PRO A 550 2.38 5.76 16.30
N PHE A 551 2.89 4.82 17.09
CA PHE A 551 4.32 4.73 17.38
C PHE A 551 5.07 4.24 16.14
N ALA A 552 6.36 4.57 16.02
CA ALA A 552 7.19 4.04 14.93
C ALA A 552 7.66 2.60 15.20
N SER A 553 7.84 2.25 16.48
CA SER A 553 8.28 0.93 16.92
C SER A 553 7.77 0.63 18.33
N TYR A 554 7.81 -0.64 18.70
CA TYR A 554 7.39 -1.12 20.01
C TYR A 554 8.32 -2.23 20.52
N VAL A 555 8.47 -2.27 21.84
CA VAL A 555 9.23 -3.31 22.54
C VAL A 555 8.32 -4.51 22.80
N ALA A 556 8.77 -5.71 22.45
CA ALA A 556 8.04 -6.97 22.67
C ALA A 556 8.97 -8.08 23.17
N MET A 557 8.38 -9.20 23.58
CA MET A 557 9.11 -10.43 23.93
C MET A 557 8.88 -11.51 22.86
N GLU A 558 9.96 -12.02 22.28
CA GLU A 558 9.93 -13.10 21.29
C GLU A 558 10.91 -14.20 21.70
N ASN A 559 10.40 -15.41 21.89
CA ASN A 559 11.21 -16.58 22.28
C ASN A 559 12.13 -16.35 23.50
N GLY A 560 11.68 -15.56 24.49
CA GLY A 560 12.44 -15.23 25.69
C GLY A 560 13.48 -14.11 25.52
N GLN A 561 13.54 -13.47 24.35
CA GLN A 561 14.40 -12.33 24.06
C GLN A 561 13.56 -11.05 23.91
N VAL A 562 14.08 -9.95 24.45
CA VAL A 562 13.50 -8.61 24.23
C VAL A 562 13.84 -8.18 22.81
N VAL A 563 12.82 -7.87 22.02
CA VAL A 563 12.97 -7.40 20.66
C VAL A 563 12.34 -6.02 20.48
N LEU A 564 12.93 -5.22 19.59
CA LEU A 564 12.33 -3.97 19.13
C LEU A 564 11.80 -4.18 17.71
N LYS A 565 10.48 -4.05 17.54
CA LYS A 565 9.80 -4.25 16.26
C LYS A 565 9.28 -2.93 15.71
N LYS A 566 9.27 -2.77 14.39
CA LYS A 566 8.54 -1.69 13.72
C LYS A 566 7.04 -1.85 13.91
N SER A 567 6.32 -0.73 14.02
CA SER A 567 4.85 -0.74 14.09
C SER A 567 4.25 -1.41 12.84
N PRO A 568 3.23 -2.27 12.99
CA PRO A 568 2.49 -2.84 11.87
C PRO A 568 1.40 -1.89 11.32
N ILE A 569 1.37 -0.64 11.79
CA ILE A 569 0.43 0.41 11.38
C ILE A 569 1.22 1.52 10.69
N ILE A 570 0.72 1.95 9.53
CA ILE A 570 1.23 3.08 8.76
C ILE A 570 0.05 3.93 8.32
N ASP A 571 0.17 5.23 8.58
CA ASP A 571 -0.84 6.29 8.42
C ASP A 571 -0.34 7.35 7.44
#